data_AF-A0A6A6PZI1-F1
#
_entry.id   AF-A0A6A6PZI1-F1
#
_cell.length_a   1.000
_cell.length_b   1.000
_cell.length_c   1.000
_cell.angle_alpha   90.00
_cell.angle_beta   90.00
_cell.angle_gamma   90.00
#
_symmetry.space_group_name_H-M   'P 1'
#
loop_
_entity.id
_entity.type
_entity.pdbx_description
1 polymer ?
#
loop_
_entity_poly.entity_id
_entity_poly.type
_entity_poly.pdbx_seq_one_letter_code
_entity_poly.pdbx_strand_id
1 'polypeptide(L)'
;MANGWSLLVSILFIAVFCGVSWFASPKGENQTIWRSTLILSAFACWLMWIITFLAQWHPLIVPERDNLRPQYQNGPVKPTRRF
;
A
#
# COMPACT_ATOMS: atom_id res chain seq x y z
N MET A 1 9.12 0.91 6.57
CA MET A 1 10.15 1.45 5.67
C MET A 1 9.90 0.89 4.29
N ALA A 2 9.84 1.72 3.26
CA ALA A 2 9.58 1.29 1.89
C ALA A 2 10.81 0.53 1.35
N ASN A 3 10.88 -0.77 1.64
CA ASN A 3 11.97 -1.63 1.18
C ASN A 3 11.60 -2.29 -0.16
N GLY A 4 12.62 -2.57 -0.99
CA GLY A 4 12.52 -3.39 -2.23
C GLY A 4 11.58 -4.59 -2.12
N TRP A 5 11.66 -5.25 -0.97
CA TRP A 5 10.90 -6.44 -0.61
C TRP A 5 9.38 -6.25 -0.56
N SER A 6 8.86 -5.05 -0.27
CA SER A 6 7.43 -4.80 -0.20
C SER A 6 6.73 -5.04 -1.55
N LEU A 7 7.39 -4.73 -2.67
CA LEU A 7 6.84 -4.99 -4.00
C LEU A 7 6.71 -6.49 -4.27
N LEU A 8 7.77 -7.24 -3.98
CA LEU A 8 7.80 -8.70 -4.20
C LEU A 8 6.72 -9.40 -3.38
N VAL A 9 6.56 -9.04 -2.10
CA VAL A 9 5.52 -9.59 -1.23
C VAL A 9 4.13 -9.23 -1.75
N SER A 10 3.91 -8.00 -2.23
CA SER A 10 2.61 -7.57 -2.74
C SER A 10 2.19 -8.33 -4.00
N ILE A 11 3.13 -8.54 -4.93
CA ILE A 11 2.88 -9.29 -6.18
C ILE A 11 2.61 -10.75 -5.85
N LEU A 12 3.39 -11.35 -4.96
CA LEU A 12 3.17 -12.73 -4.53
C LEU A 12 1.79 -12.89 -3.88
N PHE A 13 1.42 -11.97 -2.99
CA PHE A 13 0.14 -11.98 -2.32
C PHE A 13 -1.03 -11.90 -3.31
N ILE A 14 -0.98 -10.97 -4.27
CA ILE A 14 -2.06 -10.81 -5.23
C ILE A 14 -2.13 -11.98 -6.22
N ALA A 15 -0.97 -12.52 -6.63
CA ALA A 15 -0.93 -13.69 -7.51
C ALA A 15 -1.54 -14.92 -6.83
N VAL A 16 -1.21 -15.16 -5.55
CA VAL A 16 -1.82 -16.23 -4.76
C VAL A 16 -3.32 -16.00 -4.59
N PHE A 17 -3.75 -14.78 -4.28
CA PHE A 17 -5.18 -14.46 -4.14
C PHE A 17 -5.95 -14.71 -5.44
N CYS A 18 -5.41 -14.31 -6.60
CA CYS A 18 -6.00 -14.58 -7.91
C CYS A 18 -6.05 -16.09 -8.20
N GLY A 19 -4.98 -16.82 -7.89
CA GLY A 19 -4.94 -18.28 -8.02
C GLY A 19 -6.00 -18.96 -7.16
N VAL A 20 -6.09 -18.60 -5.88
CA VAL A 20 -7.11 -19.12 -4.96
C VAL A 20 -8.51 -18.78 -5.45
N SER A 21 -8.75 -17.54 -5.88
CA SER A 21 -10.06 -17.11 -6.40
C SER A 21 -10.48 -17.92 -7.64
N TRP A 22 -9.52 -18.36 -8.45
CA TRP A 22 -9.81 -19.20 -9.62
C TRP A 22 -10.25 -20.61 -9.25
N PHE A 23 -9.53 -21.25 -8.31
CA PHE A 23 -9.77 -22.64 -7.90
C PHE A 23 -10.87 -22.79 -6.85
N ALA A 24 -10.99 -21.85 -5.91
CA ALA A 24 -11.97 -21.88 -4.83
C ALA A 24 -13.34 -21.29 -5.21
N SER A 25 -13.50 -20.78 -6.45
CA SER A 25 -14.79 -20.27 -6.90
C SER A 25 -15.84 -21.38 -6.97
N PRO A 26 -17.02 -21.20 -6.33
CA PRO A 26 -18.05 -22.23 -6.25
C PRO A 26 -18.49 -22.67 -7.64
N LYS A 27 -18.62 -23.99 -7.83
CA LYS A 27 -19.12 -24.57 -9.08
C LYS A 27 -20.63 -24.36 -9.13
N GLY A 28 -21.08 -23.48 -10.02
CA GLY A 28 -22.48 -23.13 -10.22
C GLY A 28 -22.64 -22.16 -11.38
N GLU A 29 -23.87 -21.76 -11.68
CA GLU A 29 -24.21 -20.86 -12.80
C GLU A 29 -23.44 -19.53 -12.75
N ASN A 30 -23.20 -19.01 -11.54
CA ASN A 30 -22.52 -17.74 -11.34
C ASN A 30 -20.99 -17.85 -11.22
N GLN A 31 -20.39 -19.02 -11.52
CA GLN A 31 -18.95 -19.24 -11.32
C GLN A 31 -18.07 -18.21 -12.04
N THR A 32 -18.44 -17.83 -13.27
CA THR A 32 -17.72 -16.84 -14.06
C THR A 32 -17.78 -15.45 -13.42
N ILE A 33 -18.93 -15.07 -12.85
CA ILE A 33 -19.12 -13.79 -12.17
C ILE A 33 -18.25 -13.75 -10.90
N TRP A 34 -18.22 -14.83 -10.12
CA TRP A 34 -17.36 -14.94 -8.95
C TRP A 34 -15.88 -14.80 -9.31
N ARG A 35 -15.41 -15.50 -10.34
CA ARG A 35 -14.00 -15.44 -10.78
C ARG A 35 -13.62 -14.03 -11.25
N SER A 36 -14.42 -13.45 -12.13
CA SER A 36 -14.10 -12.15 -12.75
C SER A 36 -14.15 -11.02 -11.74
N THR A 37 -15.17 -11.00 -10.86
CA THR A 37 -15.36 -9.90 -9.89
C THR A 37 -14.25 -9.91 -8.84
N LEU A 38 -13.91 -11.07 -8.27
CA LEU A 38 -12.85 -11.18 -7.26
C LEU A 38 -11.47 -10.81 -7.83
N ILE A 39 -11.14 -11.32 -9.03
CA ILE A 39 -9.84 -11.07 -9.66
C ILE A 39 -9.71 -9.60 -10.08
N LEU A 40 -10.72 -9.02 -10.73
CA LEU A 40 -10.69 -7.64 -11.18
C LEU A 40 -10.63 -6.65 -10.01
N SER A 41 -11.45 -6.84 -8.97
CA SER A 41 -11.41 -5.97 -7.80
C SER A 41 -10.07 -6.03 -7.08
N ALA A 42 -9.52 -7.23 -6.85
CA ALA A 42 -8.22 -7.39 -6.22
C ALA A 42 -7.10 -6.73 -7.02
N PHE A 43 -7.10 -6.90 -8.35
CA PHE A 43 -6.11 -6.28 -9.23
C PHE A 43 -6.24 -4.75 -9.27
N ALA A 44 -7.45 -4.21 -9.33
CA ALA A 44 -7.69 -2.76 -9.32
C ALA A 44 -7.23 -2.11 -7.99
N CYS A 45 -7.55 -2.74 -6.86
CA CYS A 45 -7.08 -2.27 -5.55
C CYS A 45 -5.56 -2.33 -5.44
N TRP A 46 -4.94 -3.40 -5.93
CA TRP A 46 -3.48 -3.54 -5.93
C TRP A 46 -2.80 -2.52 -6.87
N LEU A 47 -3.39 -2.24 -8.04
CA LEU A 47 -2.88 -1.21 -8.96
C LEU A 47 -2.87 0.19 -8.34
N MET A 48 -3.96 0.59 -7.67
CA MET A 48 -4.02 1.86 -6.96
C MET A 48 -2.91 1.93 -5.89
N TRP A 49 -2.74 0.85 -5.13
CA TRP A 49 -1.71 0.77 -4.10
C TRP A 49 -0.29 0.84 -4.68
N ILE A 50 0.04 0.09 -5.73
CA ILE A 50 1.41 0.06 -6.25
C ILE A 50 1.81 1.39 -6.90
N ILE A 51 0.88 2.07 -7.57
CA ILE A 51 1.14 3.38 -8.17
C ILE A 51 1.47 4.41 -7.08
N THR A 52 0.68 4.47 -6.02
CA THR A 52 0.91 5.40 -4.91
C THR A 52 2.20 5.09 -4.15
N PHE A 53 2.57 3.81 -4.02
CA PHE A 53 3.84 3.40 -3.45
C PHE A 53 5.03 3.82 -4.33
N LEU A 54 4.97 3.57 -5.64
CA LEU A 54 6.04 3.94 -6.59
C LEU A 54 6.25 5.45 -6.65
N ALA A 55 5.18 6.25 -6.53
CA ALA A 55 5.26 7.70 -6.48
C ALA A 55 6.14 8.23 -5.32
N GLN A 56 6.32 7.44 -4.26
CA GLN A 56 7.11 7.81 -3.09
C GLN A 56 8.50 7.17 -3.03
N TRP A 57 8.83 6.25 -3.94
CA TRP A 57 9.98 5.35 -3.73
C TRP A 57 11.34 6.00 -3.95
N HIS A 58 11.40 6.97 -4.85
CA HIS A 58 12.56 7.85 -5.07
C HIS A 58 12.07 9.29 -5.22
N PRO A 59 11.72 9.96 -4.11
CA PRO A 59 11.09 11.27 -4.17
C PRO A 59 12.09 12.33 -4.65
N LEU A 60 11.70 13.11 -5.64
CA LEU A 60 12.47 14.26 -6.14
C LEU A 60 12.15 15.55 -5.38
N ILE A 61 10.98 15.60 -4.74
CA ILE A 61 10.48 16.75 -3.99
C ILE A 61 10.42 16.35 -2.52
N VAL A 62 10.95 17.22 -1.66
CA VAL A 62 10.86 17.08 -0.21
C VAL A 62 9.74 17.96 0.33
N PRO A 63 9.05 17.55 1.40
CA PRO A 63 7.99 18.37 1.98
C PRO A 63 8.58 19.62 2.66
N GLU A 64 8.19 20.80 2.19
CA GLU A 64 8.48 22.09 2.82
C GLU A 64 7.25 22.57 3.61
N ARG A 65 7.46 23.07 4.84
CA ARG A 65 6.37 23.56 5.69
C ARG A 65 6.84 24.70 6.59
N ASP A 66 6.08 25.80 6.58
CA ASP A 66 6.45 27.02 7.30
C ASP A 66 5.78 27.18 8.68
N ASN A 67 4.72 26.42 8.94
CA ASN A 67 3.90 26.55 10.15
C ASN A 67 4.09 25.39 11.13
N LEU A 68 5.34 25.08 11.48
CA LEU A 68 5.63 24.14 12.56
C LEU A 68 5.25 24.73 13.92
N ARG A 69 4.77 23.90 14.84
CA ARG A 69 4.66 24.34 16.24
C ARG A 69 6.05 24.74 16.74
N PRO A 70 6.21 25.85 17.50
CA PRO A 70 7.53 26.39 17.85
C PRO A 70 8.48 25.38 18.49
N GLN A 71 7.93 24.45 19.28
CA GLN A 71 8.68 23.36 19.91
C GLN A 71 9.37 22.41 18.92
N TYR A 72 8.85 22.22 17.69
CA TYR A 72 9.41 21.32 16.68
C TYR A 72 10.14 22.05 15.54
N GLN A 73 10.17 23.38 15.56
CA GLN A 73 10.71 24.20 14.48
C GLN A 73 12.24 24.05 14.34
N ASN A 74 12.95 23.73 15.42
CA ASN A 74 14.42 23.62 15.47
C ASN A 74 14.93 22.17 15.64
N GLY A 75 14.13 21.16 15.27
CA GLY A 75 14.48 19.75 15.45
C GLY A 75 13.87 19.12 16.72
N PRO A 76 14.28 17.89 17.08
CA PRO A 76 13.65 17.15 18.19
C PRO A 76 13.77 17.90 19.52
N VAL A 77 12.63 18.11 20.18
CA VAL A 77 12.53 18.71 21.51
C VAL A 77 13.39 17.89 22.47
N LYS A 78 14.48 18.48 23.01
CA LYS A 78 15.14 17.92 24.19
C LYS A 78 14.07 17.81 25.28
N PRO A 79 13.89 16.65 25.93
CA PRO A 79 12.89 16.52 26.98
C PRO A 79 13.18 17.57 28.04
N THR A 80 12.32 18.58 28.14
CA THR A 80 12.31 19.49 29.28
C THR A 80 11.99 18.60 30.47
N ARG A 81 13.01 18.25 31.24
CA ARG A 81 12.86 17.57 32.52
C ARG A 81 12.11 18.56 33.43
N ARG A 82 10.77 18.53 33.37
CA ARG A 82 9.95 19.16 34.40
C ARG A 82 10.18 18.33 35.65
N PHE A 83 10.75 18.98 36.65
CA PHE A 83 10.63 18.58 38.04
C PHE A 83 9.16 18.36 38.39
#